data_AF-A0A7J5C5S1-F1
#
_entry.id   AF-A0A7J5C5S1-F1
#
_cell.length_a   1.000
_cell.length_b   1.000
_cell.length_c   1.000
_cell.angle_alpha   90.00
_cell.angle_beta   90.00
_cell.angle_gamma   90.00
#
_symmetry.space_group_name_H-M   'P 1'
#
loop_
_entity.id
_entity.type
_entity.pdbx_description
1 polymer ?
#
loop_
_entity_poly.entity_id
_entity_poly.type
_entity_poly.pdbx_seq_one_letter_code
_entity_poly.pdbx_strand_id
1 'polypeptide(L)'
;MLAEKVQRVRQQGCVNVQSYGTHWPCLLPQHGPGKKHERPIVLADWQRTIVERHPGDFLRGLFHSDGCRFANRVTVRGKQYVYPRYMFTNESADIMGLCRWALDLLGVAWRMNRRNSLSVARRDAVAALDRHVGPKS
;
A
#
# COMPACT_ATOMS: atom_id res chain seq x y z
N MET A 1 -6.29 25.31 -10.60
CA MET A 1 -5.56 25.57 -9.33
C MET A 1 -5.83 24.37 -8.41
N LEU A 2 -4.80 23.67 -7.94
CA LEU A 2 -4.89 22.22 -7.59
C LEU A 2 -5.08 21.87 -6.10
N ALA A 3 -5.08 22.82 -5.18
CA ALA A 3 -5.62 22.70 -3.81
C ALA A 3 -5.61 24.10 -3.19
N GLU A 4 -6.72 24.59 -2.63
CA GLU A 4 -6.77 25.96 -2.07
C GLU A 4 -6.28 26.02 -0.63
N LYS A 5 -6.42 24.93 0.15
CA LYS A 5 -5.94 24.85 1.54
C LYS A 5 -5.70 23.41 1.98
N VAL A 6 -4.58 23.16 2.64
CA VAL A 6 -4.29 21.94 3.40
C VAL A 6 -4.26 22.32 4.88
N GLN A 7 -5.04 21.64 5.72
CA GLN A 7 -5.07 21.89 7.16
C GLN A 7 -4.86 20.59 7.94
N ARG A 8 -4.11 20.69 9.05
CA ARG A 8 -3.93 19.59 10.02
C ARG A 8 -4.91 19.82 11.16
N VAL A 9 -5.88 18.92 11.31
CA VAL A 9 -6.84 18.94 12.43
C VAL A 9 -6.39 17.92 13.46
N ARG A 10 -6.29 18.34 14.72
CA ARG A 10 -5.99 17.42 15.83
C ARG A 10 -7.18 16.50 16.06
N GLN A 11 -6.93 15.19 16.07
CA GLN A 11 -7.86 14.18 16.60
C GLN A 11 -7.12 13.33 17.63
N GLN A 12 -7.85 12.72 18.57
CA GLN A 12 -7.22 11.83 19.55
C GLN A 12 -6.71 10.58 18.85
N GLY A 13 -5.42 10.29 19.01
CA GLY A 13 -4.77 9.09 18.45
C GLY A 13 -4.42 9.14 16.96
N CYS A 14 -4.74 10.22 16.23
CA CYS A 14 -4.35 10.37 14.83
C CYS A 14 -4.19 11.85 14.42
N VAL A 15 -3.37 12.11 13.40
CA VAL A 15 -3.31 13.42 12.74
C VAL A 15 -4.25 13.37 11.55
N ASN A 16 -5.32 14.16 11.57
CA ASN A 16 -6.23 14.27 10.45
C ASN A 16 -5.73 15.38 9.50
N VAL A 17 -5.27 14.99 8.31
CA VAL A 17 -4.89 15.94 7.25
C VAL A 17 -6.06 16.08 6.29
N GLN A 18 -6.62 17.28 6.20
CA GLN A 18 -7.75 17.58 5.32
C GLN A 18 -7.30 18.56 4.24
N SER A 19 -7.71 18.31 3.00
CA SER A 19 -7.53 19.26 1.90
C SER A 19 -8.86 19.50 1.20
N TYR A 20 -9.10 20.77 0.84
CA TYR A 20 -10.30 21.21 0.14
C TYR A 20 -9.92 21.72 -1.25
N GLY A 21 -10.75 21.37 -2.24
CA GLY A 21 -10.52 21.66 -3.64
C GLY A 21 -11.63 21.06 -4.49
N THR A 22 -12.25 21.89 -5.32
CA THR A 22 -13.36 21.49 -6.21
C THR A 22 -12.96 20.42 -7.23
N HIS A 23 -11.68 20.34 -7.58
CA HIS A 23 -11.16 19.36 -8.53
C HIS A 23 -10.62 18.07 -7.90
N TRP A 24 -10.71 17.89 -6.58
CA TRP A 24 -10.30 16.62 -5.93
C TRP A 24 -10.97 15.38 -6.54
N PRO A 25 -12.27 15.39 -6.86
CA PRO A 25 -12.90 14.26 -7.54
C PRO A 25 -12.30 13.92 -8.91
N CYS A 26 -11.72 14.90 -9.63
CA CYS A 26 -11.03 14.66 -10.90
C CYS A 26 -9.68 13.96 -10.72
N LEU A 27 -9.02 14.16 -9.58
CA LEU A 27 -7.69 13.62 -9.26
C LEU A 27 -7.77 12.31 -8.48
N LEU A 28 -8.86 12.14 -7.74
CA LEU A 28 -9.22 10.96 -6.98
C LEU A 28 -10.59 10.47 -7.48
N PRO A 29 -10.69 10.00 -8.73
CA PRO A 29 -11.96 9.52 -9.30
C PRO A 29 -12.52 8.32 -8.54
N GLN A 30 -11.71 7.68 -7.68
CA GLN A 30 -12.12 6.63 -6.76
C GLN A 30 -12.92 7.14 -5.55
N HIS A 31 -13.20 8.45 -5.48
CA HIS A 31 -14.05 9.06 -4.47
C HIS A 31 -15.52 8.97 -4.89
N GLY A 32 -16.34 8.32 -4.05
CA GLY A 32 -17.78 8.15 -4.26
C GLY A 32 -18.51 7.90 -2.95
N PRO A 33 -19.84 7.94 -2.92
CA PRO A 33 -20.61 7.69 -1.70
C PRO A 33 -20.37 6.28 -1.12
N GLY A 34 -20.61 6.10 0.18
CA GLY A 34 -20.49 4.80 0.87
C GLY A 34 -19.09 4.49 1.42
N LYS A 35 -18.92 3.29 1.99
CA LYS A 35 -17.63 2.87 2.55
C LYS A 35 -16.62 2.58 1.45
N LYS A 36 -15.35 2.91 1.70
CA LYS A 36 -14.23 2.70 0.77
C LYS A 36 -14.15 1.28 0.19
N HIS A 37 -14.47 0.25 0.98
CA HIS A 37 -14.40 -1.15 0.56
C HIS A 37 -15.66 -1.68 -0.12
N GLU A 38 -16.75 -0.89 -0.14
CA GLU A 38 -18.01 -1.24 -0.79
C GLU A 38 -18.14 -0.59 -2.19
N ARG A 39 -17.18 0.28 -2.58
CA ARG A 39 -17.17 0.98 -3.86
C ARG A 39 -16.00 0.53 -4.75
N PRO A 40 -16.15 0.55 -6.09
CA PRO A 40 -15.07 0.27 -7.01
C PRO A 40 -13.89 1.24 -6.85
N ILE A 41 -12.66 0.71 -6.81
CA ILE A 41 -11.41 1.47 -6.81
C ILE A 41 -10.60 1.07 -8.03
N VAL A 42 -10.88 1.74 -9.15
CA VAL A 42 -10.21 1.52 -10.43
C VAL A 42 -9.34 2.71 -10.77
N LEU A 43 -8.15 2.47 -11.31
CA LEU A 43 -7.28 3.52 -11.81
C LEU A 43 -7.79 4.03 -13.15
N ALA A 44 -7.87 5.35 -13.32
CA ALA A 44 -8.02 5.94 -14.64
C ALA A 44 -6.75 5.66 -15.49
N ASP A 45 -6.85 5.74 -16.82
CA ASP A 45 -5.75 5.38 -17.73
C ASP A 45 -4.46 6.17 -17.45
N TRP A 46 -4.59 7.46 -17.12
CA TRP A 46 -3.46 8.30 -16.76
C TRP A 46 -2.83 7.87 -15.42
N GLN A 47 -3.63 7.44 -14.44
CA GLN A 47 -3.12 6.93 -13.16
C GLN A 47 -2.40 5.59 -13.36
N ARG A 48 -2.96 4.70 -14.17
CA ARG A 48 -2.30 3.44 -14.54
C ARG A 48 -0.94 3.71 -15.17
N THR A 49 -0.86 4.63 -16.12
CA THR A 49 0.41 5.00 -16.77
C THR A 49 1.46 5.50 -15.77
N ILE A 50 1.05 6.27 -14.76
CA ILE A 50 1.96 6.72 -13.70
C ILE A 50 2.43 5.56 -12.84
N VAL A 51 1.50 4.68 -12.41
CA VAL A 51 1.84 3.52 -11.56
C VAL A 51 2.73 2.53 -12.30
N GLU A 52 2.55 2.32 -13.60
CA GLU A 52 3.42 1.47 -14.42
C GLU A 52 4.84 2.01 -14.51
N ARG A 53 5.01 3.33 -14.57
CA ARG A 53 6.33 3.99 -14.57
C ARG A 53 6.97 4.02 -13.18
N HIS A 54 6.17 4.11 -12.13
CA HIS A 54 6.62 4.29 -10.75
C HIS A 54 5.94 3.32 -9.76
N PRO A 55 5.99 1.99 -9.98
CA PRO A 55 5.26 1.03 -9.15
C PRO A 55 5.81 0.97 -7.72
N GLY A 56 7.10 1.24 -7.54
CA GLY A 56 7.75 1.31 -6.23
C GLY A 56 7.18 2.40 -5.32
N ASP A 57 6.93 3.60 -5.86
CA ASP A 57 6.37 4.72 -5.08
C ASP A 57 4.91 4.44 -4.69
N PHE A 58 4.16 3.82 -5.60
CA PHE A 58 2.79 3.38 -5.31
C PHE A 58 2.77 2.32 -4.19
N LEU A 59 3.63 1.30 -4.26
CA LEU A 59 3.76 0.30 -3.20
C LEU A 59 4.24 0.90 -1.88
N ARG A 60 5.17 1.86 -1.91
CA ARG A 60 5.59 2.59 -0.71
C ARG A 60 4.38 3.24 -0.03
N GLY A 61 3.52 3.90 -0.81
CA GLY A 61 2.26 4.46 -0.31
C GLY A 61 1.37 3.42 0.35
N LEU A 62 1.10 2.29 -0.32
CA LEU A 62 0.26 1.21 0.19
C LEU A 62 0.82 0.56 1.47
N PHE A 63 2.11 0.21 1.48
CA PHE A 63 2.73 -0.39 2.66
C PHE A 63 2.87 0.60 3.81
N HIS A 64 2.98 1.90 3.53
CA HIS A 64 2.95 2.92 4.58
C HIS A 64 1.53 3.18 5.12
N SER A 65 0.47 3.02 4.34
CA SER A 65 -0.90 3.18 4.84
C SER A 65 -1.35 1.94 5.62
N ASP A 66 -1.38 0.79 4.96
CA ASP A 66 -2.08 -0.41 5.43
C ASP A 66 -1.16 -1.66 5.51
N GLY A 67 0.16 -1.43 5.43
CA GLY A 67 1.16 -2.48 5.55
C GLY A 67 2.07 -2.34 6.77
N CYS A 68 2.85 -3.40 7.00
CA CYS A 68 3.91 -3.43 7.98
C CYS A 68 5.11 -4.23 7.48
N ARG A 69 6.29 -3.85 7.98
CA ARG A 69 7.55 -4.59 7.83
C ARG A 69 8.02 -5.01 9.20
N PHE A 70 8.27 -6.29 9.42
CA PHE A 70 8.68 -6.80 10.72
C PHE A 70 9.68 -7.94 10.60
N ALA A 71 10.43 -8.20 11.68
CA ALA A 71 11.33 -9.34 11.78
C ALA A 71 10.54 -10.58 12.25
N ASN A 72 10.47 -11.59 11.40
CA ASN A 72 9.86 -12.87 11.72
C ASN A 72 10.92 -13.81 12.33
N ARG A 73 10.69 -14.26 13.57
CA ARG A 73 11.57 -15.19 14.28
C ARG A 73 11.00 -16.60 14.20
N VAL A 74 11.82 -17.55 13.76
CA VAL A 74 11.42 -18.95 13.60
C VAL A 74 12.49 -19.85 14.20
N THR A 75 12.11 -20.80 15.04
CA THR A 75 13.04 -21.81 15.57
C THR A 75 12.89 -23.10 14.79
N VAL A 76 13.97 -23.56 14.17
CA VAL A 76 14.00 -24.81 13.40
C VAL A 76 15.10 -25.69 13.98
N ARG A 77 14.74 -26.87 14.49
CA ARG A 77 15.68 -27.85 15.09
C ARG A 77 16.61 -27.22 16.14
N GLY A 78 16.06 -26.37 17.01
CA GLY A 78 16.82 -25.69 18.08
C GLY A 78 17.64 -24.47 17.63
N LYS A 79 17.72 -24.17 16.33
CA LYS A 79 18.37 -22.95 15.82
C LYS A 79 17.33 -21.86 15.54
N GLN A 80 17.59 -20.65 16.02
CA GLN A 80 16.76 -19.48 15.75
C GLN A 80 17.18 -18.79 14.45
N TYR A 81 16.19 -18.46 13.62
CA TYR A 81 16.37 -17.71 12.39
C TYR A 81 15.48 -16.48 12.42
N VAL A 82 16.03 -15.36 11.94
CA VAL A 82 15.32 -14.07 11.84
C VAL A 82 15.27 -13.68 10.37
N TYR A 83 14.05 -13.48 9.85
CA TYR A 83 13.83 -13.08 8.46
C TYR A 83 12.94 -11.84 8.40
N PRO A 84 13.30 -10.79 7.63
CA PRO A 84 12.39 -9.68 7.41
C PRO A 84 11.18 -10.14 6.58
N ARG A 85 10.00 -9.58 6.88
CA ARG A 85 8.76 -9.89 6.19
C ARG A 85 7.93 -8.61 6.04
N TYR A 86 7.31 -8.47 4.88
CA TYR A 86 6.25 -7.50 4.67
C TYR A 86 4.88 -8.17 4.73
N MET A 87 3.91 -7.47 5.28
CA MET A 87 2.50 -7.84 5.26
C MET A 87 1.67 -6.62 4.87
N PHE A 88 0.64 -6.84 4.08
CA PHE A 88 -0.32 -5.83 3.66
C PHE A 88 -1.73 -6.38 3.89
N THR A 89 -2.60 -5.58 4.49
CA THR A 89 -3.97 -6.00 4.82
C THR A 89 -4.96 -4.92 4.42
N ASN A 90 -5.94 -5.28 3.59
CA ASN A 90 -6.98 -4.35 3.17
C ASN A 90 -8.29 -5.09 2.85
N GLU A 91 -9.43 -4.56 3.29
CA GLU A 91 -10.75 -5.14 2.99
C GLU A 91 -11.19 -4.91 1.54
N SER A 92 -10.68 -3.87 0.88
CA SER A 92 -11.00 -3.62 -0.53
C SER A 92 -10.26 -4.64 -1.42
N ALA A 93 -11.03 -5.50 -2.08
CA ALA A 93 -10.51 -6.45 -3.06
C ALA A 93 -9.80 -5.75 -4.23
N ASP A 94 -10.25 -4.56 -4.60
CA ASP A 94 -9.64 -3.75 -5.65
C ASP A 94 -8.26 -3.23 -5.23
N ILE A 95 -8.13 -2.69 -4.02
CA ILE A 95 -6.82 -2.27 -3.49
C ILE A 95 -5.87 -3.46 -3.35
N MET A 96 -6.37 -4.60 -2.89
CA MET A 96 -5.60 -5.84 -2.89
C MET A 96 -5.17 -6.23 -4.31
N GLY A 97 -6.05 -6.06 -5.31
CA GLY A 97 -5.75 -6.21 -6.73
C GLY A 97 -4.62 -5.30 -7.21
N LEU A 98 -4.72 -4.00 -6.94
CA LEU A 98 -3.72 -3.01 -7.32
C LEU A 98 -2.37 -3.26 -6.64
N CYS A 99 -2.37 -3.66 -5.36
CA CYS A 99 -1.15 -4.02 -4.63
C CYS A 99 -0.45 -5.22 -5.28
N ARG A 100 -1.20 -6.28 -5.59
CA ARG A 100 -0.66 -7.48 -6.27
C ARG A 100 -0.09 -7.13 -7.65
N TRP A 101 -0.86 -6.41 -8.45
CA TRP A 101 -0.43 -5.97 -9.77
C TRP A 101 0.86 -5.13 -9.71
N ALA A 102 0.96 -4.19 -8.78
CA ALA A 102 2.18 -3.39 -8.63
C ALA A 102 3.39 -4.20 -8.12
N LEU A 103 3.17 -5.21 -7.27
CA LEU A 103 4.23 -6.16 -6.89
C LEU A 103 4.70 -7.00 -8.09
N ASP A 104 3.77 -7.43 -8.94
CA ASP A 104 4.07 -8.20 -10.15
C ASP A 104 4.86 -7.36 -11.17
N LEU A 105 4.55 -6.07 -11.32
CA LEU A 105 5.33 -5.14 -12.15
C LEU A 105 6.81 -5.03 -11.72
N LEU A 106 7.09 -5.20 -10.42
CA LEU A 106 8.45 -5.23 -9.88
C LEU A 106 9.07 -6.63 -9.82
N GLY A 107 8.35 -7.68 -10.23
CA GLY A 107 8.78 -9.06 -10.08
C GLY A 107 8.94 -9.51 -8.63
N VAL A 108 8.26 -8.84 -7.68
CA VAL A 108 8.36 -9.15 -6.25
C VAL A 108 7.44 -10.32 -5.92
N ALA A 109 8.00 -11.45 -5.52
CA ALA A 109 7.21 -12.62 -5.16
C ALA A 109 6.39 -12.39 -3.87
N TRP A 110 5.07 -12.57 -3.96
CA TRP A 110 4.13 -12.45 -2.85
C TRP A 110 3.23 -13.68 -2.71
N ARG A 111 2.52 -13.78 -1.58
CA ARG A 111 1.51 -14.82 -1.36
C ARG A 111 0.35 -14.30 -0.52
N MET A 112 -0.88 -14.65 -0.92
CA MET A 112 -2.06 -14.45 -0.08
C MET A 112 -2.02 -15.42 1.11
N ASN A 113 -2.23 -14.90 2.32
CA ASN A 113 -2.45 -15.72 3.52
C ASN A 113 -3.94 -15.76 3.91
N ARG A 114 -4.72 -14.75 3.51
CA ARG A 114 -6.17 -14.62 3.68
C ARG A 114 -6.75 -13.83 2.50
N ARG A 115 -8.08 -13.75 2.38
CA ARG A 115 -8.73 -12.98 1.29
C ARG A 115 -8.32 -11.50 1.25
N ASN A 116 -8.06 -10.92 2.42
CA ASN A 116 -7.79 -9.50 2.65
C ASN A 116 -6.35 -9.23 3.07
N SER A 117 -5.46 -10.22 2.98
CA SER A 117 -4.07 -10.06 3.42
C SER A 117 -3.10 -10.83 2.53
N LEU A 118 -1.97 -10.18 2.26
CA LEU A 118 -0.86 -10.75 1.50
C LEU A 118 0.45 -10.53 2.25
N SER A 119 1.44 -11.35 1.91
CA SER A 119 2.76 -11.25 2.50
C SER A 119 3.87 -11.45 1.48
N VAL A 120 4.98 -10.74 1.70
CA VAL A 120 6.25 -10.88 0.98
C VAL A 120 7.28 -11.35 1.99
N ALA A 121 7.77 -12.57 1.82
CA ALA A 121 8.62 -13.24 2.81
C ALA A 121 9.88 -13.89 2.22
N ARG A 122 9.97 -14.03 0.88
CA ARG A 122 11.20 -14.53 0.25
C ARG A 122 12.28 -13.47 0.37
N ARG A 123 13.51 -13.89 0.69
CA ARG A 123 14.61 -12.96 1.04
C ARG A 123 14.91 -11.98 -0.09
N ASP A 124 14.96 -12.47 -1.33
CA ASP A 124 15.13 -11.70 -2.55
C ASP A 124 13.97 -10.72 -2.79
N ALA A 125 12.74 -11.18 -2.64
CA ALA A 125 11.54 -10.36 -2.79
C ALA A 125 11.46 -9.24 -1.73
N VAL A 126 11.82 -9.54 -0.48
CA VAL A 126 11.89 -8.53 0.59
C VAL A 126 13.00 -7.53 0.31
N ALA A 127 14.18 -7.97 -0.13
CA ALA A 127 15.27 -7.07 -0.49
C ALA A 127 14.90 -6.19 -1.71
N ALA A 128 14.15 -6.72 -2.67
CA ALA A 128 13.64 -5.93 -3.78
C ALA A 128 12.65 -4.87 -3.31
N LEU A 129 11.69 -5.24 -2.45
CA LEU A 129 10.70 -4.32 -1.91
C LEU A 129 11.34 -3.25 -0.99
N ASP A 130 12.37 -3.62 -0.22
CA ASP A 130 13.15 -2.71 0.63
C ASP A 130 13.74 -1.53 -0.15
N ARG A 131 14.20 -1.76 -1.40
CA ARG A 131 14.76 -0.70 -2.26
C ARG A 131 13.74 0.37 -2.66
N HIS A 132 12.44 0.04 -2.63
CA HIS A 132 11.37 0.94 -3.04
C HIS A 132 10.58 1.49 -1.86
N VAL A 133 10.22 0.63 -0.90
CA VAL A 133 9.41 1.02 0.25
C VAL A 133 10.27 1.67 1.32
N GLY A 134 11.47 1.15 1.61
CA GLY A 134 12.33 1.65 2.69
C GLY A 134 11.69 1.60 4.09
N PRO A 135 12.39 2.11 5.12
CA PRO A 135 11.82 2.27 6.45
C PRO A 135 10.72 3.34 6.47
N LYS A 136 9.68 3.08 7.27
CA LYS A 136 8.57 4.02 7.51
C LYS A 136 9.12 5.18 8.36
N SER A 137 9.25 6.36 7.76
CA SER A 137 9.67 7.61 8.42
C SER A 137 8.50 8.27 9.15
#